data_AF-A0A0B1SD81-F1
#
_entry.id   AF-A0A0B1SD81-F1
#
_cell.length_a   1.000
_cell.length_b   1.000
_cell.length_c   1.000
_cell.angle_alpha   90.00
_cell.angle_beta   90.00
_cell.angle_gamma   90.00
#
_symmetry.space_group_name_H-M   'P 1'
#
loop_
_entity.id
_entity.type
_entity.pdbx_description
1 polymer ?
#
loop_
_entity_poly.entity_id
_entity_poly.type
_entity_poly.pdbx_seq_one_letter_code
_entity_poly.pdbx_strand_id
1 'polypeptide(L)'
;MPLPSEGQSAFMQYVANQIDATLDWKMVEWVISNTKLPVILKGVMRADDAEEAVKKGVQGIIVSNHGGRQLDSAPATVGFIDP
;
A
#
# COMPACT_ATOMS: atom_id res chain seq x y z
N MET A 1 -3.09 -19.72 -17.32
CA MET A 1 -1.97 -19.17 -16.53
C MET A 1 -0.74 -19.21 -17.44
N PRO A 2 -0.03 -18.09 -17.67
CA PRO A 2 1.20 -18.12 -18.44
C PRO A 2 2.20 -19.08 -17.78
N LEU A 3 3.01 -19.76 -18.61
CA LEU A 3 4.10 -20.58 -18.10
C LEU A 3 5.09 -19.68 -17.33
N PRO A 4 5.63 -20.14 -16.19
CA PRO A 4 6.61 -19.36 -15.49
C PRO A 4 7.84 -19.08 -16.35
N SER A 5 8.47 -17.93 -16.19
CA SER A 5 9.82 -17.75 -16.73
C SER A 5 10.80 -18.76 -16.12
N GLU A 6 11.82 -19.11 -16.88
CA GLU A 6 12.79 -20.13 -16.48
C GLU A 6 13.44 -19.79 -15.13
N GLY A 7 13.50 -20.79 -14.23
CA GLY A 7 14.07 -20.64 -12.89
C GLY A 7 13.17 -19.92 -11.87
N GLN A 8 11.93 -19.57 -12.21
CA GLN A 8 11.01 -18.91 -11.28
C GLN A 8 9.82 -19.77 -10.84
N SER A 9 9.29 -19.44 -9.66
CA SER A 9 8.07 -20.06 -9.14
C SER A 9 6.84 -19.54 -9.88
N ALA A 10 6.08 -20.45 -10.50
CA ALA A 10 4.81 -20.13 -11.17
C ALA A 10 3.82 -19.44 -10.23
N PHE A 11 3.77 -19.88 -8.98
CA PHE A 11 2.92 -19.27 -7.97
C PHE A 11 3.33 -17.82 -7.69
N MET A 12 4.63 -17.56 -7.50
CA MET A 12 5.11 -16.21 -7.22
C MET A 12 4.86 -15.25 -8.38
N GLN A 13 5.05 -15.71 -9.62
CA GLN A 13 4.76 -14.89 -10.80
C GLN A 13 3.28 -14.58 -10.92
N TYR A 14 2.41 -15.55 -10.67
CA TYR A 14 0.98 -15.31 -10.67
C TYR A 14 0.58 -14.25 -9.64
N VAL A 15 1.04 -14.38 -8.39
CA VAL A 15 0.74 -13.42 -7.32
C VAL A 15 1.27 -12.01 -7.67
N ALA A 16 2.49 -11.91 -8.17
CA ALA A 16 3.07 -10.62 -8.58
C ALA A 16 2.22 -9.94 -9.66
N ASN A 17 1.67 -10.71 -10.60
CA ASN A 17 0.81 -10.20 -11.67
C ASN A 17 -0.61 -9.82 -11.20
N GLN A 18 -1.00 -10.11 -9.95
CA GLN A 18 -2.28 -9.66 -9.40
C GLN A 18 -2.18 -8.28 -8.71
N ILE A 19 -0.99 -7.69 -8.61
CA ILE A 19 -0.83 -6.35 -8.06
C ILE A 19 -1.36 -5.35 -9.10
N ASP A 20 -2.49 -4.72 -8.79
CA ASP A 20 -3.10 -3.71 -9.65
C ASP A 20 -2.40 -2.36 -9.46
N ALA A 21 -1.80 -1.85 -10.53
CA ALA A 21 -1.12 -0.54 -10.54
C ALA A 21 -2.07 0.64 -10.81
N THR A 22 -3.35 0.37 -11.06
CA THR A 22 -4.37 1.39 -11.36
C THR A 22 -5.21 1.79 -10.15
N LEU A 23 -4.89 1.24 -8.96
CA LEU A 23 -5.62 1.52 -7.73
C LEU A 23 -5.63 3.01 -7.40
N ASP A 24 -6.81 3.49 -6.99
CA ASP A 24 -7.06 4.84 -6.52
C ASP A 24 -7.78 4.82 -5.15
N TRP A 25 -8.13 6.00 -4.65
CA TRP A 25 -8.82 6.16 -3.37
C TRP A 25 -10.18 5.46 -3.28
N LYS A 26 -10.86 5.19 -4.40
CA LYS A 26 -12.14 4.46 -4.38
C LYS A 26 -11.95 3.02 -3.94
N MET A 27 -10.78 2.44 -4.14
CA MET A 27 -10.47 1.11 -3.63
C MET A 27 -10.45 1.10 -2.10
N VAL A 28 -9.93 2.15 -1.46
CA VAL A 28 -9.92 2.27 0.00
C VAL A 28 -11.36 2.31 0.54
N GLU A 29 -12.22 3.13 -0.07
CA GLU A 29 -13.64 3.21 0.27
C GLU A 29 -14.34 1.84 0.10
N TRP A 30 -14.05 1.15 -1.02
CA TRP A 30 -14.58 -0.18 -1.27
C TRP A 30 -14.13 -1.19 -0.21
N VAL A 31 -12.83 -1.24 0.14
CA VAL A 31 -12.31 -2.15 1.18
C VAL A 31 -13.01 -1.90 2.51
N ILE A 32 -13.12 -0.64 2.93
CA ILE A 32 -13.81 -0.25 4.17
C ILE A 32 -15.27 -0.72 4.15
N SER A 33 -15.98 -0.56 3.03
CA SER A 33 -17.39 -0.99 2.92
C SER A 33 -17.59 -2.51 2.97
N ASN A 34 -16.57 -3.30 2.66
CA ASN A 34 -16.63 -4.76 2.56
C ASN A 34 -16.14 -5.50 3.81
N THR A 35 -15.79 -4.79 4.88
CA THR A 35 -15.33 -5.41 6.13
C THR A 35 -15.82 -4.66 7.36
N LYS A 36 -15.83 -5.34 8.50
CA LYS A 36 -16.01 -4.73 9.83
C LYS A 36 -14.71 -4.59 10.60
N LEU A 37 -13.62 -5.14 10.06
CA LEU A 37 -12.29 -5.06 10.68
C LEU A 37 -11.71 -3.65 10.50
N PRO A 38 -10.83 -3.22 11.41
CA PRO A 38 -10.07 -2.00 11.19
C PRO A 38 -9.22 -2.02 9.94
N VAL A 39 -9.40 -1.02 9.09
CA VAL A 39 -8.59 -0.80 7.89
C VAL A 39 -7.50 0.20 8.21
N ILE A 40 -6.24 -0.23 8.06
CA ILE A 40 -5.06 0.59 8.30
C ILE A 40 -4.33 0.77 6.96
N LEU A 41 -4.09 2.02 6.55
CA LEU A 41 -3.38 2.31 5.30
C LEU A 41 -1.88 2.36 5.54
N LYS A 42 -1.13 1.44 4.92
CA LYS A 42 0.33 1.36 5.04
C LYS A 42 1.00 1.93 3.79
N GLY A 43 2.02 2.76 3.99
CA GLY A 43 2.79 3.33 2.89
C GLY A 43 2.66 4.84 2.74
N VAL A 44 1.95 5.51 3.65
CA VAL A 44 1.67 6.94 3.58
C VAL A 44 2.95 7.71 3.92
N MET A 45 3.45 8.49 2.96
CA MET A 45 4.71 9.25 3.06
C MET A 45 4.52 10.75 2.79
N ARG A 46 3.27 11.22 2.69
CA ARG A 46 2.91 12.63 2.49
C ARG A 46 1.73 13.00 3.37
N ALA A 47 1.68 14.26 3.80
CA ALA A 47 0.63 14.77 4.67
C ALA A 47 -0.75 14.83 3.97
N ASP A 48 -0.78 15.22 2.70
CA ASP A 48 -2.03 15.28 1.91
C ASP A 48 -2.66 13.90 1.71
N ASP A 49 -1.86 12.85 1.50
CA ASP A 49 -2.34 11.47 1.49
C ASP A 49 -2.87 11.02 2.86
N ALA A 50 -2.26 11.48 3.96
CA ALA A 50 -2.75 11.18 5.30
C ALA A 50 -4.10 11.84 5.58
N GLU A 51 -4.27 13.11 5.20
CA GLU A 51 -5.54 13.82 5.28
C GLU A 51 -6.64 13.13 4.45
N GLU A 52 -6.32 12.72 3.22
CA GLU A 52 -7.28 12.04 2.36
C GLU A 52 -7.67 10.67 2.95
N ALA A 53 -6.72 9.91 3.47
CA ALA A 53 -7.00 8.63 4.13
C ALA A 53 -7.96 8.80 5.31
N VAL A 54 -7.77 9.83 6.15
CA VAL A 54 -8.68 10.15 7.26
C VAL A 54 -10.09 10.47 6.74
N LYS A 55 -10.21 11.29 5.68
CA LYS A 55 -11.52 11.59 5.06
C LYS A 55 -12.24 10.34 4.56
N LYS A 56 -11.50 9.32 4.10
CA LYS A 56 -12.06 8.03 3.65
C LYS A 56 -12.46 7.10 4.79
N GLY A 57 -12.12 7.43 6.04
CA GLY A 57 -12.50 6.64 7.20
C GLY A 57 -11.57 5.46 7.51
N VAL A 58 -10.29 5.52 7.10
CA VAL A 58 -9.31 4.56 7.60
C VAL A 58 -9.16 4.71 9.12
N GLN A 59 -8.87 3.61 9.81
CA GLN A 59 -8.78 3.56 11.27
C GLN A 59 -7.35 3.65 11.79
N GLY A 60 -6.38 3.73 10.87
CA GLY A 60 -4.99 3.97 11.17
C GLY A 60 -4.18 4.21 9.92
N ILE A 61 -3.00 4.80 10.13
CA ILE A 61 -2.01 5.05 9.08
C ILE A 61 -0.67 4.50 9.57
N ILE A 62 0.05 3.82 8.68
CA ILE A 62 1.45 3.42 8.91
C ILE A 62 2.33 4.21 7.95
N VAL A 63 3.12 5.12 8.53
CA VAL A 63 4.20 5.82 7.83
C VAL A 63 5.28 4.80 7.46
N SER A 64 5.43 4.50 6.17
CA SER A 64 6.30 3.44 5.69
C SER A 64 6.76 3.69 4.27
N ASN A 65 8.06 3.55 4.01
CA ASN A 65 8.62 3.48 2.65
C ASN A 65 8.90 2.03 2.23
N HIS A 66 8.17 1.06 2.82
CA HIS A 66 8.37 -0.37 2.60
C HIS A 66 9.79 -0.86 2.96
N GLY A 67 10.43 -0.22 3.94
CA GLY A 67 11.80 -0.55 4.33
C GLY A 67 12.84 -0.16 3.27
N GLY A 68 12.57 0.88 2.48
CA GLY A 68 13.46 1.38 1.44
C GLY A 68 13.54 0.51 0.18
N ARG A 69 12.57 -0.38 -0.05
CA ARG A 69 12.61 -1.38 -1.14
C ARG A 69 11.78 -1.02 -2.38
N GLN A 70 11.08 0.11 -2.35
CA GLN A 70 10.12 0.49 -3.40
C GLN A 70 10.64 1.65 -4.25
N LEU A 71 10.74 2.85 -3.68
CA LEU A 71 11.30 4.03 -4.34
C LEU A 71 12.62 4.40 -3.69
N ASP A 72 13.70 4.35 -4.46
CA ASP A 72 15.02 4.77 -3.98
C ASP A 72 15.04 6.28 -3.68
N SER A 73 15.89 6.68 -2.74
CA SER A 73 15.98 8.05 -2.23
C SER A 73 14.69 8.58 -1.57
N ALA A 74 13.71 7.72 -1.27
CA ALA A 74 12.60 8.09 -0.41
C ALA A 74 13.13 8.47 1.00
N PRO A 75 12.63 9.56 1.59
CA PRO A 75 13.07 10.00 2.92
C PRO A 75 12.83 8.96 4.01
N ALA A 76 13.60 9.07 5.11
CA ALA A 76 13.45 8.21 6.28
C ALA A 76 12.07 8.43 6.93
N THR A 77 11.39 7.34 7.27
CA THR A 77 10.01 7.37 7.79
C THR A 77 9.88 8.16 9.10
N VAL A 78 10.92 8.15 9.93
CA VAL A 78 10.95 8.91 11.19
C VAL A 78 10.86 10.41 10.99
N GLY A 79 11.26 10.93 9.82
CA GLY A 79 11.19 12.36 9.52
C GLY A 79 9.78 12.90 9.27
N PHE A 80 8.75 12.04 9.28
CA PHE A 80 7.35 12.40 9.04
C PHE A 80 6.47 12.29 10.29
N ILE A 81 7.05 11.92 11.43
CA ILE A 81 6.35 11.84 12.70
C ILE A 81 7.03 12.77 13.69
N ASP A 82 6.23 13.54 14.41
CA ASP A 82 6.75 14.36 15.49
C ASP A 82 7.22 13.46 16.66
N PRO A 83 8.23 13.89 17.44
CA PRO A 83 8.72 13.15 18.60
C PRO A 83 7.68 12.92 19.71
#